data_AF-A0A958L8M2-F1
#
_entry.id   AF-A0A958L8M2-F1
#
_cell.length_a   1.000
_cell.length_b   1.000
_cell.length_c   1.000
_cell.angle_alpha   90.00
_cell.angle_beta   90.00
_cell.angle_gamma   90.00
#
_symmetry.space_group_name_H-M   'P 1'
#
loop_
_entity.id
_entity.type
_entity.pdbx_description
1 polymer ?
#
loop_
_entity_poly.entity_id
_entity_poly.type
_entity_poly.pdbx_seq_one_letter_code
_entity_poly.pdbx_strand_id
1 'polypeptide(L)'
;MLLPPFKGQEIKAFSKDKEDITLQLFAPNGFMKVDCDYSGKPYEQWESTDWPKTYQSPVYSNIFAVGIAFAPPHFISKPMKSTKGTPISPTPPRTGMPSGIMGRTVAMSIAEMINKGATKPLYESPFAEMGVACVASAGASLFNGSAASMTMCPVVPDFKKFPEHGRNL
;
A
#
# COMPACT_ATOMS: atom_id res chain seq x y z
N MET A 1 9.64 -15.80 -7.72
CA MET A 1 8.58 -16.61 -7.09
C MET A 1 7.24 -16.06 -7.54
N LEU A 2 6.39 -16.86 -8.18
CA LEU A 2 5.01 -16.48 -8.49
C LEU A 2 4.13 -16.95 -7.34
N LEU A 3 3.46 -16.01 -6.67
CA LEU A 3 2.48 -16.31 -5.64
C LEU A 3 1.07 -16.15 -6.21
N PRO A 4 0.08 -16.91 -5.71
CA PRO A 4 -1.32 -16.60 -5.97
C PRO A 4 -1.63 -15.14 -5.64
N PRO A 5 -2.58 -14.50 -6.34
CA PRO A 5 -2.99 -13.13 -6.02
C PRO A 5 -3.37 -12.99 -4.54
N PHE A 6 -2.84 -11.96 -3.90
CA PHE A 6 -3.16 -11.68 -2.51
C PHE A 6 -4.64 -11.31 -2.38
N LYS A 7 -5.30 -11.90 -1.38
CA LYS A 7 -6.65 -11.55 -0.96
C LYS A 7 -6.60 -11.10 0.50
N GLY A 8 -7.34 -10.04 0.81
CA GLY A 8 -7.57 -9.62 2.18
C GLY A 8 -8.44 -10.64 2.93
N GLN A 9 -8.44 -10.55 4.26
CA GLN A 9 -9.38 -11.31 5.08
C GLN A 9 -10.81 -10.89 4.74
N GLU A 10 -11.73 -11.85 4.61
CA GLU A 10 -13.13 -11.54 4.41
C GLU A 10 -13.72 -10.96 5.71
N ILE A 11 -13.97 -9.66 5.70
CA ILE A 11 -14.56 -8.89 6.80
C ILE A 11 -15.84 -8.25 6.28
N LYS A 12 -16.95 -8.44 7.00
CA LYS A 12 -18.18 -7.69 6.77
C LYS A 12 -18.19 -6.44 7.63
N ALA A 13 -18.70 -5.33 7.10
CA ALA A 13 -18.89 -4.10 7.83
C ALA A 13 -20.35 -3.67 7.78
N PHE A 14 -20.86 -3.23 8.92
CA PHE A 14 -22.25 -2.79 9.08
C PHE A 14 -22.29 -1.36 9.61
N SER A 15 -23.23 -0.57 9.11
CA SER A 15 -23.53 0.77 9.64
C SER A 15 -24.16 0.69 11.04
N LYS A 16 -24.33 1.84 11.69
CA LYS A 16 -25.04 1.93 12.97
C LYS A 16 -26.48 1.38 12.87
N ASP A 17 -27.09 1.51 11.70
CA ASP A 17 -28.45 1.03 11.40
C ASP A 17 -28.48 -0.42 10.88
N LYS A 18 -27.35 -1.14 11.00
CA LYS A 18 -27.13 -2.53 10.57
C LYS A 18 -27.19 -2.76 9.06
N GLU A 19 -27.07 -1.71 8.25
CA GLU A 19 -26.95 -1.84 6.80
C GLU A 19 -25.57 -2.37 6.42
N ASP A 20 -25.49 -3.24 5.41
CA ASP A 20 -24.21 -3.75 4.92
C ASP A 20 -23.47 -2.66 4.12
N ILE A 21 -22.34 -2.20 4.66
CA ILE A 21 -21.47 -1.18 4.05
C ILE A 21 -20.15 -1.78 3.56
N THR A 22 -20.05 -3.11 3.46
CA THR A 22 -18.81 -3.82 3.12
C THR A 22 -18.23 -3.32 1.79
N LEU A 23 -19.05 -3.15 0.76
CA LEU A 23 -18.59 -2.66 -0.55
C LEU A 23 -18.19 -1.17 -0.56
N GLN A 24 -18.66 -0.41 0.44
CA GLN A 24 -18.25 0.99 0.61
C GLN A 24 -16.84 1.08 1.20
N LEU A 25 -16.47 0.15 2.10
CA LEU A 25 -15.18 0.13 2.78
C LEU A 25 -14.11 -0.69 2.09
N PHE A 26 -14.46 -1.85 1.51
CA PHE A 26 -13.50 -2.79 0.96
C PHE A 26 -13.54 -2.81 -0.57
N ALA A 27 -12.37 -3.01 -1.18
CA ALA A 27 -12.24 -3.33 -2.59
C ALA A 27 -12.60 -4.82 -2.83
N PRO A 28 -12.86 -5.25 -4.08
CA PRO A 28 -13.25 -6.64 -4.38
C PRO A 28 -12.24 -7.71 -3.93
N ASN A 29 -10.97 -7.32 -3.74
CA ASN A 29 -9.91 -8.18 -3.23
C ASN A 29 -9.90 -8.30 -1.69
N GLY A 30 -10.84 -7.68 -0.98
CA GLY A 30 -10.98 -7.74 0.48
C GLY A 30 -10.08 -6.78 1.26
N PHE A 31 -9.26 -5.98 0.57
CA PHE A 31 -8.49 -4.92 1.22
C PHE A 31 -9.31 -3.64 1.36
N MET A 32 -9.03 -2.83 2.38
CA MET A 32 -9.80 -1.63 2.67
C MET A 32 -9.37 -0.46 1.78
N LYS A 33 -10.32 0.26 1.21
CA LYS A 33 -10.07 1.47 0.42
C LYS A 33 -9.62 2.61 1.32
N VAL A 34 -8.63 3.36 0.86
CA VAL A 34 -8.09 4.56 1.54
C VAL A 34 -8.01 5.71 0.53
N ASP A 35 -7.26 6.77 0.83
CA ASP A 35 -7.11 7.99 0.05
C ASP A 35 -6.31 7.79 -1.25
N CYS A 36 -6.77 6.88 -2.12
CA CYS A 36 -6.19 6.59 -3.42
C CYS A 36 -7.14 6.91 -4.58
N ASP A 37 -6.62 6.97 -5.81
CA ASP A 37 -7.44 6.89 -7.02
C ASP A 37 -7.75 5.43 -7.38
N TYR A 38 -9.03 5.07 -7.35
CA TYR A 38 -9.54 3.74 -7.74
C TYR A 38 -10.31 3.76 -9.06
N SER A 39 -10.10 4.77 -9.91
CA SER A 39 -10.81 4.97 -11.19
C SER A 39 -10.64 3.83 -12.20
N GLY A 40 -9.63 2.98 -12.05
CA GLY A 40 -9.36 1.88 -12.98
C GLY A 40 -8.78 2.35 -14.31
N LYS A 41 -8.08 3.49 -14.34
CA LYS A 41 -7.45 4.02 -15.56
C LYS A 41 -6.40 3.07 -16.16
N PRO A 42 -6.10 3.21 -17.47
CA PRO A 42 -5.04 2.45 -18.14
C PRO A 42 -3.69 2.54 -17.45
N TYR A 43 -2.84 1.51 -17.62
CA TYR A 43 -1.56 1.40 -16.90
C TYR A 43 -0.67 2.64 -17.10
N GLU A 44 -0.66 3.16 -18.31
CA GLU A 44 0.17 4.29 -18.76
C GLU A 44 -0.27 5.64 -18.16
N GLN A 45 -1.43 5.70 -17.52
CA GLN A 45 -1.99 6.92 -16.92
C GLN A 45 -1.84 6.96 -15.40
N TRP A 46 -1.32 5.91 -14.77
CA TRP A 46 -1.05 5.90 -13.34
C TRP A 46 0.16 6.76 -12.99
N GLU A 47 0.04 7.45 -11.87
CA GLU A 47 1.02 8.37 -11.31
C GLU A 47 1.29 7.99 -9.85
N SER A 48 2.45 8.41 -9.33
CA SER A 48 2.83 8.21 -7.93
C SER A 48 1.80 8.82 -6.96
N THR A 49 1.13 9.91 -7.36
CA THR A 49 0.12 10.62 -6.56
C THR A 49 -1.21 9.87 -6.42
N ASP A 50 -1.43 8.79 -7.17
CA ASP A 50 -2.65 7.97 -7.04
C ASP A 50 -2.64 7.08 -5.79
N TRP A 51 -1.50 7.00 -5.09
CA TRP A 51 -1.26 6.21 -3.88
C TRP A 51 -1.58 7.00 -2.61
N PRO A 52 -1.83 6.31 -1.48
CA PRO A 52 -2.29 6.96 -0.28
C PRO A 52 -1.18 7.73 0.42
N LYS A 53 -1.57 8.77 1.17
CA LYS A 53 -0.66 9.56 2.01
C LYS A 53 -1.16 9.75 3.44
N THR A 54 -2.47 9.73 3.64
CA THR A 54 -3.14 9.83 4.94
C THR A 54 -3.66 8.48 5.45
N TYR A 55 -3.89 7.52 4.56
CA TYR A 55 -4.42 6.19 4.84
C TYR A 55 -5.84 6.19 5.43
N GLN A 56 -6.55 7.31 5.29
CA GLN A 56 -7.92 7.48 5.75
C GLN A 56 -8.90 6.90 4.72
N SER A 57 -10.00 6.33 5.19
CA SER A 57 -11.12 5.96 4.31
C SER A 57 -11.66 7.21 3.60
N PRO A 58 -11.94 7.14 2.28
CA PRO A 58 -12.54 8.25 1.56
C PRO A 58 -14.00 8.49 1.95
N VAL A 59 -14.65 7.53 2.63
CA VAL A 59 -16.07 7.58 3.00
C VAL A 59 -16.26 7.91 4.48
N TYR A 60 -15.37 7.45 5.35
CA TYR A 60 -15.53 7.57 6.80
C TYR A 60 -14.29 8.19 7.46
N SER A 61 -14.47 9.38 8.04
CA SER A 61 -13.37 10.16 8.61
C SER A 61 -12.69 9.52 9.83
N ASN A 62 -13.36 8.57 10.48
CA ASN A 62 -12.85 7.87 11.67
C ASN A 62 -12.30 6.47 11.37
N ILE A 63 -12.16 6.08 10.10
CA ILE A 63 -11.67 4.75 9.70
C ILE A 63 -10.40 4.90 8.86
N PHE A 64 -9.39 4.10 9.17
CA PHE A 64 -8.08 4.11 8.54
C PHE A 64 -7.64 2.67 8.25
N ALA A 65 -6.76 2.48 7.26
CA ALA A 65 -6.12 1.19 7.00
C ALA A 65 -4.65 1.33 6.65
N VAL A 66 -3.79 0.58 7.34
CA VAL A 66 -2.33 0.65 7.21
C VAL A 66 -1.73 -0.74 6.95
N GLY A 67 -0.49 -0.77 6.47
CA GLY A 67 0.23 -2.02 6.23
C GLY A 67 -0.40 -2.82 5.09
N ILE A 68 -0.53 -4.14 5.27
CA ILE A 68 -1.12 -5.03 4.25
C ILE A 68 -2.62 -4.76 4.06
N ALA A 69 -3.31 -4.18 5.05
CA ALA A 69 -4.77 -4.05 5.04
C ALA A 69 -5.33 -3.08 4.00
N PHE A 70 -4.57 -2.04 3.61
CA PHE A 70 -5.05 -1.10 2.60
C PHE A 70 -5.03 -1.72 1.20
N ALA A 71 -5.98 -1.32 0.35
CA ALA A 71 -6.12 -1.76 -1.02
C ALA A 71 -5.19 -0.95 -1.94
N PRO A 72 -4.20 -1.58 -2.59
CA PRO A 72 -3.41 -0.93 -3.64
C PRO A 72 -4.32 -0.45 -4.78
N PRO A 73 -4.20 0.79 -5.26
CA PRO A 73 -5.04 1.31 -6.34
C PRO A 73 -4.72 0.67 -7.69
N HIS A 74 -3.44 0.37 -7.92
CA HIS A 74 -2.97 -0.21 -9.17
C HIS A 74 -1.65 -0.98 -8.96
N PHE A 75 -1.15 -1.60 -10.03
CA PHE A 75 0.12 -2.31 -10.03
C PHE A 75 1.30 -1.34 -10.12
N ILE A 76 2.40 -1.64 -9.40
CA ILE A 76 3.61 -0.80 -9.39
C ILE A 76 4.51 -0.99 -10.62
N SER A 77 4.23 -1.98 -11.46
CA SER A 77 4.95 -2.23 -12.72
C SER A 77 4.00 -2.88 -13.72
N LYS A 78 4.35 -2.82 -15.00
CA LYS A 78 3.48 -3.24 -16.10
C LYS A 78 3.08 -4.71 -15.92
N PRO A 79 1.77 -5.03 -15.88
CA PRO A 79 1.30 -6.41 -15.85
C PRO A 79 1.74 -7.15 -17.11
N MET A 80 2.14 -8.42 -16.94
CA MET A 80 2.63 -9.29 -18.00
C MET A 80 1.78 -10.57 -18.05
N LYS A 81 1.98 -11.37 -19.10
CA LYS A 81 1.43 -12.73 -19.20
C LYS A 81 2.55 -13.71 -19.53
N SER A 82 2.44 -14.93 -19.03
CA SER A 82 3.33 -16.02 -19.45
C SER A 82 3.04 -16.44 -20.89
N THR A 83 3.92 -17.26 -21.48
CA THR A 83 3.68 -17.88 -22.81
C THR A 83 2.40 -18.74 -22.84
N LYS A 84 1.96 -19.25 -21.68
CA LYS A 84 0.71 -20.01 -21.51
C LYS A 84 -0.50 -19.12 -21.15
N GLY A 85 -0.34 -17.80 -21.17
CA GLY A 85 -1.42 -16.83 -20.86
C GLY A 85 -1.67 -16.57 -19.38
N THR A 86 -0.88 -17.14 -18.46
CA THR A 86 -1.02 -16.91 -17.02
C THR A 86 -0.75 -15.44 -16.69
N PRO A 87 -1.66 -14.73 -16.00
CA PRO A 87 -1.42 -13.36 -15.56
C PRO A 87 -0.25 -13.26 -14.57
N ILE A 88 0.63 -12.28 -14.75
CA ILE A 88 1.75 -11.96 -13.88
C ILE A 88 1.65 -10.47 -13.54
N SER A 89 1.28 -10.18 -12.30
CA SER A 89 1.10 -8.80 -11.83
C SER A 89 1.91 -8.55 -10.56
N PRO A 90 2.69 -7.46 -10.49
CA PRO A 90 3.47 -7.13 -9.31
C PRO A 90 2.57 -6.58 -8.20
N THR A 91 2.84 -6.95 -6.95
CA THR A 91 2.18 -6.38 -5.77
C THR A 91 3.14 -5.44 -5.05
N PRO A 92 2.68 -4.27 -4.55
CA PRO A 92 3.52 -3.38 -3.77
C PRO A 92 4.01 -4.04 -2.46
N PRO A 93 5.31 -3.97 -2.15
CA PRO A 93 5.83 -4.42 -0.86
C PRO A 93 5.37 -3.49 0.26
N ARG A 94 4.58 -4.03 1.19
CA ARG A 94 4.12 -3.34 2.41
C ARG A 94 4.80 -3.96 3.62
N THR A 95 6.13 -3.97 3.61
CA THR A 95 6.97 -4.66 4.61
C THR A 95 6.93 -3.96 5.97
N GLY A 96 7.69 -4.44 6.95
CA GLY A 96 7.70 -3.91 8.31
C GLY A 96 8.01 -2.41 8.40
N MET A 97 9.01 -1.92 7.66
CA MET A 97 9.37 -0.49 7.67
C MET A 97 8.23 0.40 7.13
N PRO A 98 7.70 0.20 5.90
CA PRO A 98 6.54 0.96 5.42
C PRO A 98 5.34 0.84 6.35
N SER A 99 5.04 -0.37 6.85
CA SER A 99 3.93 -0.58 7.80
C SER A 99 4.11 0.21 9.09
N GLY A 100 5.33 0.30 9.62
CA GLY A 100 5.64 1.11 10.80
C GLY A 100 5.48 2.60 10.54
N ILE A 101 5.93 3.09 9.37
CA ILE A 101 5.76 4.50 8.98
C ILE A 101 4.28 4.82 8.84
N MET A 102 3.51 4.02 8.10
CA MET A 102 2.06 4.17 7.95
C MET A 102 1.35 4.20 9.31
N GLY A 103 1.65 3.22 10.17
CA GLY A 103 1.07 3.10 11.51
C GLY A 103 1.36 4.33 12.37
N ARG A 104 2.61 4.82 12.36
CA ARG A 104 2.98 6.05 13.08
C ARG A 104 2.22 7.27 12.56
N THR A 105 2.16 7.46 11.24
CA THR A 105 1.46 8.58 10.61
C THR A 105 -0.01 8.62 10.99
N VAL A 106 -0.69 7.48 10.90
CA VAL A 106 -2.11 7.36 11.27
C VAL A 106 -2.32 7.57 12.76
N ALA A 107 -1.49 6.96 13.62
CA ALA A 107 -1.60 7.14 15.06
C ALA A 107 -1.43 8.60 15.49
N MET A 108 -0.47 9.31 14.92
CA MET A 108 -0.27 10.74 15.18
C MET A 108 -1.46 11.57 14.70
N SER A 109 -1.99 11.28 13.51
CA SER A 109 -3.19 11.96 13.00
C SER A 109 -4.41 11.73 13.89
N ILE A 110 -4.66 10.49 14.32
CA ILE A 110 -5.75 10.15 15.24
C ILE A 110 -5.58 10.89 16.58
N ALA A 111 -4.35 10.95 17.12
CA ALA A 111 -4.08 11.65 18.36
C ALA A 111 -4.41 13.16 18.26
N GLU A 112 -4.11 13.81 17.14
CA GLU A 112 -4.50 15.21 16.90
C GLU A 112 -6.01 15.37 16.75
N MET A 113 -6.67 14.44 16.06
CA MET A 113 -8.12 14.46 15.88
C MET A 113 -8.86 14.32 17.23
N ILE A 114 -8.37 13.44 18.11
CA ILE A 114 -8.96 13.22 19.44
C ILE A 114 -8.63 14.37 20.40
N ASN A 115 -7.35 14.75 20.52
CA ASN A 115 -6.90 15.64 21.59
C ASN A 115 -7.02 17.13 21.24
N LYS A 116 -6.96 17.47 19.95
CA LYS A 116 -6.99 18.87 19.48
C LYS A 116 -8.17 19.19 18.57
N GLY A 117 -9.04 18.21 18.31
CA GLY A 117 -10.24 18.40 17.49
C GLY A 117 -9.94 18.62 16.00
N ALA A 118 -8.80 18.15 15.51
CA ALA A 118 -8.51 18.20 14.07
C ALA A 118 -9.61 17.43 13.30
N THR A 119 -10.14 18.02 12.23
CA THR A 119 -11.22 17.42 11.43
C THR A 119 -10.71 16.50 10.32
N LYS A 120 -9.39 16.51 10.08
CA LYS A 120 -8.71 15.73 9.04
C LYS A 120 -7.34 15.24 9.55
N PRO A 121 -6.74 14.21 8.93
CA PRO A 121 -5.38 13.79 9.22
C PRO A 121 -4.40 14.94 8.98
N LEU A 122 -3.55 15.25 9.95
CA LEU A 122 -2.56 16.33 9.86
C LEU A 122 -1.17 15.84 9.43
N TYR A 123 -0.92 14.53 9.57
CA TYR A 123 0.33 13.92 9.17
C TYR A 123 0.12 13.10 7.91
N GLU A 124 1.04 13.28 6.97
CA GLU A 124 1.07 12.57 5.71
C GLU A 124 2.42 11.85 5.56
N SER A 125 2.37 10.63 5.05
CA SER A 125 3.53 9.93 4.55
C SER A 125 3.14 9.28 3.23
N PRO A 126 3.42 9.90 2.07
CA PRO A 126 3.03 9.32 0.78
C PRO A 126 3.63 7.93 0.61
N PHE A 127 2.79 6.91 0.46
CA PHE A 127 3.26 5.53 0.28
C PHE A 127 4.18 5.43 -0.93
N ALA A 128 3.80 6.07 -2.04
CA ALA A 128 4.57 6.05 -3.27
C ALA A 128 6.02 6.46 -3.07
N GLU A 129 6.29 7.47 -2.24
CA GLU A 129 7.63 8.04 -2.05
C GLU A 129 8.50 7.27 -1.05
N MET A 130 7.92 6.32 -0.30
CA MET A 130 8.66 5.59 0.74
C MET A 130 9.78 4.72 0.14
N GLY A 131 10.90 4.65 0.85
CA GLY A 131 11.87 3.58 0.67
C GLY A 131 11.37 2.29 1.32
N VAL A 132 11.67 1.15 0.71
CA VAL A 132 11.42 -0.17 1.31
C VAL A 132 12.68 -1.00 1.28
N ALA A 133 12.83 -1.84 2.31
CA ALA A 133 13.90 -2.81 2.42
C ALA A 133 13.32 -4.19 2.75
N CYS A 134 13.98 -5.22 2.24
CA CYS A 134 13.78 -6.60 2.60
C CYS A 134 15.15 -7.26 2.82
N VAL A 135 15.27 -8.05 3.89
CA VAL A 135 16.46 -8.86 4.18
C VAL A 135 15.99 -10.30 4.26
N ALA A 136 16.53 -11.15 3.37
CA ALA A 136 16.28 -12.58 3.35
C ALA A 136 17.54 -13.28 3.88
N SER A 137 17.43 -13.89 5.06
CA SER A 137 18.50 -14.76 5.59
C SER A 137 18.51 -16.08 4.82
N ALA A 138 19.71 -16.51 4.39
CA ALA A 138 19.95 -17.74 3.66
C ALA A 138 20.79 -18.76 4.44
N GLY A 139 21.08 -18.50 5.72
CA GLY A 139 21.73 -19.45 6.62
C GLY A 139 22.03 -18.85 7.98
N ALA A 140 21.91 -19.67 9.04
CA ALA A 140 22.22 -19.27 10.41
C ALA A 140 23.62 -19.77 10.80
N SER A 141 24.62 -18.90 10.72
CA SER A 141 25.97 -19.19 11.24
C SER A 141 26.67 -17.88 11.61
N LEU A 142 27.48 -17.92 12.67
CA LEU A 142 28.26 -16.77 13.13
C LEU A 142 29.37 -16.38 12.13
N PHE A 143 29.93 -17.36 11.42
CA PHE A 143 31.05 -17.15 10.49
C PHE A 143 30.68 -17.41 9.02
N ASN A 144 29.73 -18.31 8.77
CA ASN A 144 29.36 -18.75 7.42
C ASN A 144 27.91 -18.42 7.06
N GLY A 145 27.27 -17.52 7.82
CA GLY A 145 25.92 -17.05 7.53
C GLY A 145 25.90 -16.25 6.23
N SER A 146 24.77 -16.28 5.52
CA SER A 146 24.57 -15.44 4.34
C SER A 146 23.19 -14.83 4.37
N ALA A 147 23.07 -13.65 3.76
CA ALA A 147 21.80 -12.96 3.58
C ALA A 147 21.82 -12.19 2.25
N ALA A 148 20.65 -12.01 1.67
CA ALA A 148 20.43 -11.10 0.56
C ALA A 148 19.58 -9.93 1.06
N SER A 149 19.93 -8.72 0.65
CA SER A 149 19.11 -7.53 0.88
C SER A 149 18.64 -6.96 -0.45
N MET A 150 17.43 -6.41 -0.44
CA MET A 150 16.86 -5.66 -1.54
C MET A 150 16.28 -4.38 -0.98
N THR A 151 16.71 -3.25 -1.53
CA THR A 151 16.15 -1.94 -1.24
C THR A 151 15.60 -1.34 -2.53
N MET A 152 14.57 -0.52 -2.40
CA MET A 152 14.04 0.25 -3.52
C MET A 152 13.40 1.54 -3.02
N CYS A 153 13.63 2.65 -3.73
CA CYS A 153 13.12 3.97 -3.37
C CYS A 153 12.98 4.82 -4.65
N PRO A 154 11.88 5.57 -4.83
CA PRO A 154 10.57 5.44 -4.15
C PRO A 154 9.91 4.08 -4.41
N VAL A 155 8.98 3.59 -3.58
CA VAL A 155 8.39 2.24 -3.71
C VAL A 155 7.56 2.08 -5.00
N VAL A 156 6.87 3.15 -5.40
CA VAL A 156 6.16 3.25 -6.67
C VAL A 156 7.07 4.02 -7.62
N PRO A 157 7.33 3.50 -8.84
CA PRO A 157 8.15 4.23 -9.80
C PRO A 157 7.56 5.61 -10.13
N ASP A 158 8.40 6.64 -10.12
CA ASP A 158 8.03 8.00 -10.49
C ASP A 158 8.92 8.47 -11.66
N PHE A 159 8.43 8.30 -12.88
CA PHE A 159 9.14 8.70 -14.10
C PHE A 159 9.12 10.21 -14.36
N LYS A 160 8.26 10.97 -13.66
CA LYS A 160 8.31 12.44 -13.73
C LYS A 160 9.52 12.95 -12.95
N LYS A 161 9.77 12.38 -11.77
CA LYS A 161 10.88 12.75 -10.89
C LYS A 161 12.20 12.05 -11.24
N PHE A 162 12.13 10.80 -11.68
CA PHE A 162 13.29 9.97 -12.03
C PHE A 162 13.13 9.39 -13.45
N PRO A 163 13.41 10.18 -14.51
CA PRO A 163 13.04 9.81 -15.89
C PRO A 163 13.66 8.52 -16.42
N GLU A 164 14.88 8.18 -16.02
CA GLU A 164 15.59 7.02 -16.57
C GLU A 164 15.07 5.69 -16.02
N HIS A 165 14.76 5.64 -14.73
CA HIS A 165 14.54 4.36 -14.02
C HIS A 165 13.27 4.37 -13.14
N GLY A 166 12.60 5.51 -13.00
CA GLY A 166 11.50 5.71 -12.07
C GLY A 166 11.92 5.58 -10.59
N ARG A 167 13.22 5.42 -10.30
CA ARG A 167 13.78 5.15 -8.99
C ARG A 167 14.94 6.11 -8.70
N ASN A 168 15.14 6.41 -7.42
CA ASN A 168 16.32 7.11 -6.91
C ASN A 168 17.43 6.05 -6.72
N LEU A 169 18.26 5.86 -7.74
CA LEU A 169 19.35 4.89 -7.77
C LEU A 169 20.69 5.57 -7.50
#